data_AF-A0A0R3PHZ2-F1
#
_entry.id   AF-A0A0R3PHZ2-F1
#
_cell.length_a   1.000
_cell.length_b   1.000
_cell.length_c   1.000
_cell.angle_alpha   90.00
_cell.angle_beta   90.00
_cell.angle_gamma   90.00
#
_symmetry.space_group_name_H-M   'P 1'
#
loop_
_entity.id
_entity.type
_entity.pdbx_description
1 polymer ?
#
loop_
_entity_poly.entity_id
_entity_poly.type
_entity_poly.pdbx_seq_one_letter_code
_entity_poly.pdbx_strand_id
1 'polypeptide(L)'
;MPKYHIFESWIATGKEIHTVKPPDTLRLTRENTFTYAAPRTIAVGGIYSQAEVEAMANQLMFPVERQAVENTIIKVAMGQHPQMDNVKVDQLITDEHIESLKSRIMSTVWEGFIKLGTISAEILGIITILKFLTWILEIAFNSKIKYDLYGAGFKNACGIIQQRDGLHDA
;
A
#
# COMPACT_ATOMS: atom_id res chain seq x y z
N MET A 1 10.55 7.59 -45.18
CA MET A 1 10.34 9.05 -45.06
C MET A 1 9.17 9.28 -44.12
N PRO A 2 9.28 10.19 -43.15
CA PRO A 2 8.18 10.48 -42.23
C PRO A 2 6.99 11.07 -42.99
N LYS A 3 5.78 10.60 -42.67
CA LYS A 3 4.51 11.04 -43.27
C LYS A 3 3.67 11.70 -42.19
N TYR A 4 3.03 12.81 -42.52
CA TYR A 4 2.24 13.60 -41.59
C TYR A 4 0.82 13.79 -42.13
N HIS A 5 -0.17 13.72 -41.25
CA HIS A 5 -1.57 13.98 -41.58
C HIS A 5 -1.86 15.45 -41.31
N ILE A 6 -2.06 16.26 -42.36
CA ILE A 6 -2.35 17.68 -42.23
C ILE A 6 -3.62 17.99 -43.03
N PHE A 7 -4.60 18.60 -42.36
CA PHE A 7 -5.96 18.80 -42.86
C PHE A 7 -6.62 17.47 -43.27
N GLU A 8 -6.90 17.27 -44.56
CA GLU A 8 -7.52 16.06 -45.12
C GLU A 8 -6.56 15.25 -46.03
N SER A 9 -5.26 15.57 -46.01
CA SER A 9 -4.29 14.96 -46.92
C SER A 9 -3.04 14.45 -46.20
N TRP A 10 -2.54 13.31 -46.65
CA TRP A 10 -1.27 12.77 -46.19
C TRP A 10 -0.14 13.39 -47.00
N ILE A 11 0.82 14.02 -46.32
CA ILE A 11 1.98 14.64 -46.95
C ILE A 11 3.26 13.90 -46.54
N ALA A 12 4.20 13.77 -47.48
CA ALA A 12 5.53 13.27 -47.22
C ALA A 12 6.55 14.39 -47.46
N THR A 13 7.39 14.64 -46.45
CA THR A 13 8.45 15.65 -46.54
C THR A 13 9.72 14.98 -47.10
N GLY A 14 9.93 15.12 -48.41
CA GLY A 14 11.15 14.69 -49.11
C GLY A 14 11.93 15.90 -49.63
N LYS A 15 12.50 15.78 -50.85
CA LYS A 15 13.14 16.91 -51.55
C LYS A 15 12.13 17.99 -51.99
N GLU A 16 10.87 17.58 -52.22
CA GLU A 16 9.72 18.44 -52.48
C GLU A 16 8.50 17.91 -51.72
N ILE A 17 7.61 18.81 -51.31
CA ILE A 17 6.36 18.46 -50.61
C ILE A 17 5.39 17.91 -51.65
N HIS A 18 4.95 16.68 -51.46
CA HIS A 18 3.96 16.05 -52.33
C HIS A 18 2.92 15.27 -51.52
N THR A 19 1.70 15.25 -52.05
CA THR A 19 0.58 14.49 -51.49
C THR A 19 0.78 13.00 -51.76
N VAL A 20 0.69 12.19 -50.70
CA VAL A 20 0.83 10.74 -50.76
C VAL A 20 -0.48 10.06 -50.41
N LYS A 21 -0.64 8.82 -50.88
CA LYS A 21 -1.81 7.99 -50.52
C LYS A 21 -1.86 7.76 -49.00
N PRO A 22 -3.07 7.70 -48.40
CA PRO A 22 -3.23 7.35 -47.00
C PRO A 22 -2.60 5.98 -46.70
N PRO A 23 -1.97 5.81 -45.53
CA PRO A 23 -1.45 4.52 -45.10
C PRO A 23 -2.61 3.54 -44.89
N ASP A 24 -2.43 2.31 -45.36
CA ASP A 24 -3.40 1.24 -45.09
C ASP A 24 -3.49 0.99 -43.58
N THR A 25 -4.72 1.00 -43.06
CA THR A 25 -4.98 0.60 -41.69
C THR A 25 -4.79 -0.90 -41.58
N LEU A 26 -3.77 -1.33 -40.83
CA LEU A 26 -3.55 -2.73 -40.52
C LEU A 26 -4.72 -3.23 -39.66
N ARG A 27 -5.73 -3.82 -40.30
CA ARG A 27 -6.78 -4.56 -39.61
C ARG A 27 -6.25 -5.95 -39.27
N LEU A 28 -6.16 -6.25 -37.98
CA LEU A 28 -5.90 -7.59 -37.47
C LEU A 28 -7.13 -8.48 -37.73
N THR A 29 -7.37 -8.84 -38.98
CA THR A 29 -8.32 -9.89 -39.35
C THR A 29 -7.59 -11.22 -39.29
N ARG A 30 -7.33 -11.71 -38.07
CA ARG A 30 -6.91 -13.10 -37.89
C ARG A 30 -7.66 -13.65 -36.69
N GLU A 31 -8.67 -14.48 -36.97
CA GLU A 31 -9.16 -15.42 -35.97
C GLU A 31 -7.95 -16.19 -35.44
N ASN A 32 -7.64 -15.98 -34.16
CA ASN A 32 -6.46 -16.52 -33.49
C ASN A 32 -6.58 -18.05 -33.38
N THR A 33 -6.29 -18.73 -34.48
CA THR A 33 -6.32 -20.20 -34.60
C THR A 33 -4.95 -20.81 -34.32
N PHE A 34 -4.07 -20.10 -33.62
CA PHE A 34 -2.78 -20.65 -33.22
C PHE A 34 -2.99 -21.74 -32.17
N THR A 35 -3.13 -22.98 -32.64
CA THR A 35 -3.25 -24.16 -31.79
C THR A 35 -1.85 -24.69 -31.53
N TYR A 36 -1.38 -24.57 -30.29
CA TYR A 36 -0.08 -25.11 -29.91
C TYR A 36 -0.14 -26.63 -29.85
N ALA A 37 0.55 -27.29 -30.79
CA ALA A 37 0.81 -28.71 -30.71
C ALA A 37 2.03 -28.92 -29.81
N ALA A 38 1.80 -29.27 -28.54
CA ALA A 38 2.87 -29.63 -27.63
C ALA A 38 3.72 -30.75 -28.25
N PRO A 39 5.07 -30.62 -28.33
CA PRO A 39 5.91 -31.72 -28.77
C PRO A 39 5.78 -32.82 -27.71
N ARG A 40 5.05 -33.91 -28.03
CA ARG A 40 4.81 -35.07 -27.14
C ARG A 40 6.09 -35.66 -26.56
N THR A 41 7.25 -35.33 -27.11
CA THR A 41 8.56 -35.87 -26.80
C THR A 41 9.27 -35.21 -25.62
N ILE A 42 8.89 -34.01 -25.16
CA ILE A 42 9.63 -33.33 -24.07
C ILE A 42 9.36 -33.98 -22.70
N ALA A 43 8.13 -34.47 -22.47
CA ALA A 43 7.76 -35.19 -21.25
C ALA A 43 8.35 -36.61 -21.17
N VAL A 44 8.76 -37.20 -22.30
CA VAL A 44 9.28 -38.58 -22.35
C VAL A 44 10.73 -38.67 -21.85
N GLY A 45 11.46 -37.55 -21.82
CA GLY A 45 12.85 -37.50 -21.33
C GLY A 45 13.01 -37.53 -19.81
N GLY A 46 11.92 -37.47 -19.03
CA GLY A 46 11.93 -37.55 -17.57
C GLY A 46 12.54 -36.35 -16.82
N ILE A 47 12.98 -35.31 -17.53
CA ILE A 47 13.62 -34.12 -16.91
C ILE A 47 12.60 -33.10 -16.43
N TYR A 48 11.41 -33.05 -17.04
CA TYR A 48 10.38 -32.07 -16.72
C TYR A 48 9.05 -32.76 -16.43
N SER A 49 8.41 -32.38 -15.34
CA SER A 49 7.05 -32.80 -15.00
C SER A 49 6.03 -32.13 -15.93
N GLN A 50 4.87 -32.77 -16.10
CA GLN A 50 3.78 -32.24 -16.93
C GLN A 50 3.37 -30.81 -16.50
N ALA A 51 3.40 -30.53 -15.19
CA ALA A 51 3.09 -29.22 -14.63
C ALA A 51 4.12 -28.13 -15.01
N GLU A 52 5.41 -28.48 -15.08
CA GLU A 52 6.47 -27.53 -15.45
C GLU A 52 6.42 -27.18 -16.94
N VAL A 53 6.08 -28.16 -17.79
CA VAL A 53 5.88 -27.94 -19.23
C VAL A 53 4.68 -27.02 -19.47
N GLU A 54 3.58 -27.22 -18.75
CA GLU A 54 2.39 -26.38 -18.84
C GLU A 54 2.63 -24.96 -18.30
N ALA A 55 3.36 -24.81 -17.20
CA ALA A 55 3.75 -23.51 -16.66
C ALA A 55 4.64 -22.73 -17.65
N MET A 56 5.61 -23.40 -18.28
CA MET A 56 6.49 -22.81 -19.27
C MET A 56 5.74 -22.43 -20.54
N ALA A 57 4.83 -23.29 -21.02
CA ALA A 57 3.97 -22.99 -22.17
C ALA A 57 3.09 -21.77 -21.92
N ASN A 58 2.49 -21.66 -20.73
CA ASN A 58 1.70 -20.47 -20.33
C ASN A 58 2.55 -19.20 -20.28
N GLN A 59 3.79 -19.29 -19.80
CA GLN A 59 4.70 -18.14 -19.76
C GLN A 59 5.18 -17.72 -21.16
N LEU A 60 5.33 -18.67 -22.08
CA LEU A 60 5.73 -18.43 -23.48
C LEU A 60 4.58 -17.93 -24.37
N MET A 61 3.33 -18.33 -24.10
CA MET A 61 2.18 -17.90 -24.88
C MET A 61 1.81 -16.43 -24.67
N PHE A 62 2.16 -15.84 -23.52
CA PHE A 62 1.70 -14.50 -23.13
C PHE A 62 2.77 -13.48 -22.68
N PRO A 63 3.99 -13.44 -23.26
CA PRO A 63 5.01 -12.49 -22.80
C PRO A 63 4.66 -11.03 -23.14
N VAL A 64 3.98 -10.79 -24.27
CA VAL A 64 3.63 -9.44 -24.74
C VAL A 64 2.33 -8.94 -24.09
N GLU A 65 1.38 -9.84 -23.84
CA GLU A 65 0.12 -9.49 -23.19
C GLU A 65 0.32 -9.07 -21.74
N ARG A 66 1.24 -9.69 -21.01
CA ARG A 66 1.55 -9.30 -19.62
C ARG A 66 2.00 -7.85 -19.50
N GLN A 67 2.94 -7.41 -20.34
CA GLN A 67 3.41 -6.01 -20.32
C GLN A 67 2.31 -5.03 -20.77
N ALA A 68 1.49 -5.43 -21.75
CA ALA A 68 0.36 -4.61 -22.18
C ALA A 68 -0.70 -4.48 -21.07
N VAL A 69 -0.99 -5.55 -20.34
CA VAL A 69 -1.92 -5.55 -19.19
C VAL A 69 -1.36 -4.73 -18.04
N GLU A 70 -0.09 -4.88 -17.67
CA GLU A 70 0.54 -4.09 -16.60
C GLU A 70 0.51 -2.59 -16.94
N ASN A 71 0.84 -2.22 -18.18
CA ASN A 71 0.80 -0.83 -18.61
C ASN A 71 -0.63 -0.26 -18.68
N THR A 72 -1.62 -1.10 -19.00
CA THR A 72 -3.05 -0.76 -18.94
C THR A 72 -3.52 -0.57 -17.51
N ILE A 73 -3.13 -1.43 -16.56
CA ILE A 73 -3.45 -1.30 -15.14
C ILE A 73 -2.86 0.00 -14.58
N ILE A 74 -1.61 0.32 -14.94
CA ILE A 74 -0.96 1.57 -14.54
C ILE A 74 -1.72 2.78 -15.09
N LYS A 75 -2.12 2.74 -16.37
CA LYS A 75 -2.91 3.82 -17.00
C LYS A 75 -4.28 4.01 -16.35
N VAL A 76 -4.99 2.93 -16.05
CA VAL A 76 -6.28 2.96 -15.32
C VAL A 76 -6.08 3.49 -13.90
N ALA A 77 -5.04 3.05 -13.18
CA ALA A 77 -4.71 3.56 -11.85
C ALA A 77 -4.34 5.07 -11.86
N MET A 78 -3.81 5.57 -12.98
CA MET A 78 -3.54 6.98 -13.22
C MET A 78 -4.75 7.77 -13.75
N GLY A 79 -5.94 7.15 -13.85
CA GLY A 79 -7.17 7.79 -14.33
C GLY A 79 -7.20 8.02 -15.85
N GLN A 80 -6.26 7.45 -16.60
CA GLN A 80 -6.28 7.46 -18.05
C GLN A 80 -7.16 6.29 -18.53
N HIS A 81 -8.06 6.55 -19.48
CA HIS A 81 -8.83 5.50 -20.15
C HIS A 81 -7.99 4.99 -21.32
N PRO A 82 -7.32 3.82 -21.21
CA PRO A 82 -6.55 3.29 -22.32
C PRO A 82 -7.52 2.89 -23.44
N GLN A 83 -7.51 3.64 -24.55
CA GLN A 83 -8.15 3.20 -25.79
C GLN A 83 -7.36 2.01 -26.36
N MET A 84 -7.65 0.82 -25.84
CA MET A 84 -7.29 -0.43 -26.48
C MET A 84 -8.35 -0.69 -27.55
N ASP A 85 -7.99 -0.42 -28.80
CA ASP A 85 -8.86 -0.32 -29.99
C ASP A 85 -9.69 -1.58 -30.34
N ASN A 86 -9.63 -2.65 -29.53
CA ASN A 86 -10.49 -3.84 -29.66
C ASN A 86 -10.66 -4.67 -28.37
N VAL A 87 -10.18 -4.20 -27.21
CA VAL A 87 -10.42 -4.89 -25.93
C VAL A 87 -11.14 -3.90 -25.02
N LYS A 88 -12.47 -4.07 -24.91
CA LYS A 88 -13.30 -3.33 -23.98
C LYS A 88 -12.93 -3.75 -22.56
N VAL A 89 -11.92 -3.10 -21.99
CA VAL A 89 -11.48 -3.28 -20.59
C VAL A 89 -12.64 -2.99 -19.63
N ASP A 90 -13.56 -2.08 -20.01
CA ASP A 90 -14.81 -1.80 -19.29
C ASP A 90 -15.74 -3.03 -19.13
N GLN A 91 -15.64 -4.04 -20.01
CA GLN A 91 -16.40 -5.29 -19.87
C GLN A 91 -15.63 -6.36 -19.07
N LEU A 92 -14.33 -6.19 -18.88
CA LEU A 92 -13.48 -7.11 -18.09
C LEU A 92 -13.41 -6.69 -16.62
N ILE A 93 -13.54 -5.38 -16.36
CA ILE A 93 -13.56 -4.79 -15.03
C ILE A 93 -14.93 -4.15 -14.82
N THR A 94 -15.95 -5.00 -14.61
CA THR A 94 -17.28 -4.55 -14.18
C THR A 94 -17.19 -3.89 -12.80
N ASP A 95 -18.06 -2.91 -12.52
CA ASP A 95 -18.17 -2.25 -11.20
C ASP A 95 -18.29 -3.26 -10.04
N GLU A 96 -18.96 -4.40 -10.25
CA GLU A 96 -19.07 -5.49 -9.28
C GLU A 96 -17.72 -6.12 -8.90
N HIS A 97 -16.79 -6.22 -9.86
CA HIS A 97 -15.43 -6.70 -9.59
C HIS A 97 -14.62 -5.67 -8.79
N ILE A 98 -14.85 -4.38 -9.03
CA ILE A 98 -14.22 -3.30 -8.26
C ILE A 98 -14.77 -3.26 -6.83
N GLU A 99 -16.08 -3.39 -6.64
CA GLU A 99 -16.70 -3.41 -5.32
C GLU A 99 -16.31 -4.64 -4.50
N SER A 100 -16.27 -5.82 -5.13
CA SER A 100 -15.82 -7.05 -4.47
C SER A 100 -14.32 -7.03 -4.15
N LEU A 101 -13.49 -6.44 -5.01
CA LEU A 101 -12.06 -6.24 -4.73
C LEU A 101 -11.85 -5.23 -3.60
N LYS A 102 -12.57 -4.10 -3.62
CA LYS A 102 -12.52 -3.07 -2.58
C LYS A 102 -12.94 -3.65 -1.23
N SER A 103 -14.05 -4.40 -1.17
CA SER A 103 -14.53 -5.00 0.07
C SER A 103 -13.56 -6.05 0.63
N ARG A 104 -12.95 -6.89 -0.22
CA ARG A 104 -11.92 -7.86 0.20
C ARG A 104 -10.63 -7.23 0.69
N ILE A 105 -10.12 -6.21 -0.01
CA ILE A 105 -8.93 -5.47 0.42
C ILE A 105 -9.24 -4.77 1.74
N MET A 106 -10.38 -4.10 1.82
CA MET A 106 -10.80 -3.39 3.03
C MET A 106 -10.98 -4.35 4.22
N SER A 107 -11.62 -5.50 4.02
CA SER A 107 -11.80 -6.48 5.09
C SER A 107 -10.46 -7.04 5.57
N THR A 108 -9.54 -7.35 4.65
CA THR A 108 -8.20 -7.86 5.00
C THR A 108 -7.39 -6.82 5.78
N VAL A 109 -7.43 -5.56 5.34
CA VAL A 109 -6.77 -4.44 6.04
C VAL A 109 -7.41 -4.23 7.41
N TRP A 110 -8.74 -4.27 7.49
CA TRP A 110 -9.47 -4.10 8.73
C TRP A 110 -9.16 -5.22 9.72
N GLU A 111 -9.14 -6.48 9.29
CA GLU A 111 -8.75 -7.62 10.11
C GLU A 111 -7.31 -7.49 10.63
N GLY A 112 -6.38 -7.03 9.79
CA GLY A 112 -5.01 -6.72 10.21
C GLY A 112 -4.96 -5.63 11.28
N PHE A 113 -5.72 -4.54 11.09
CA PHE A 113 -5.81 -3.44 12.05
C PHE A 113 -6.40 -3.90 13.39
N ILE A 114 -7.46 -4.71 13.38
CA ILE A 114 -8.04 -5.26 14.62
C ILE A 114 -7.02 -6.14 15.35
N LYS A 115 -6.29 -7.01 14.65
CA LYS A 115 -5.25 -7.86 15.27
C LYS A 115 -4.15 -7.02 15.91
N LEU A 116 -3.68 -5.97 15.23
CA LEU A 116 -2.69 -5.04 15.79
C LEU A 116 -3.26 -4.27 16.99
N GLY A 117 -4.50 -3.80 16.89
CA GLY A 117 -5.23 -3.12 17.95
C GLY A 117 -5.38 -3.98 19.21
N THR A 118 -5.77 -5.24 19.07
CA THR A 118 -5.92 -6.16 20.20
C THR A 118 -4.58 -6.44 20.88
N ILE A 119 -3.53 -6.78 20.12
CA ILE A 119 -2.20 -7.05 20.69
C ILE A 119 -1.64 -5.81 21.39
N SER A 120 -1.76 -4.64 20.77
CA SER A 120 -1.29 -3.38 21.37
C SER A 120 -2.09 -2.99 22.61
N ALA A 121 -3.41 -3.17 22.61
CA ALA A 121 -4.26 -2.89 23.76
C ALA A 121 -3.92 -3.79 24.96
N GLU A 122 -3.60 -5.06 24.73
CA GLU A 122 -3.15 -5.98 25.79
C GLU A 122 -1.84 -5.49 26.44
N ILE A 123 -0.85 -5.15 25.62
CA ILE A 123 0.45 -4.64 26.11
C ILE A 123 0.27 -3.33 26.87
N LEU A 124 -0.45 -2.37 26.28
CA LEU A 124 -0.70 -1.08 26.91
C LEU A 124 -1.54 -1.22 28.18
N GLY A 125 -2.49 -2.15 28.21
CA GLY A 125 -3.29 -2.44 29.41
C GLY A 125 -2.41 -2.87 30.57
N ILE A 126 -1.52 -3.86 30.36
CA ILE A 126 -0.61 -4.35 31.39
C ILE A 126 0.32 -3.24 31.88
N ILE A 127 0.93 -2.49 30.96
CA ILE A 127 1.82 -1.38 31.32
C ILE A 127 1.06 -0.32 32.13
N THR A 128 -0.17 0.01 31.73
CA THR A 128 -0.99 1.02 32.40
C THR A 128 -1.32 0.61 33.84
N ILE A 129 -1.67 -0.67 34.06
CA ILE A 129 -1.93 -1.20 35.41
C ILE A 129 -0.68 -1.09 36.28
N LEU A 130 0.49 -1.51 35.77
CA LEU A 130 1.75 -1.43 36.52
C LEU A 130 2.10 0.03 36.88
N LYS A 131 1.96 0.96 35.92
CA LYS A 131 2.21 2.39 36.17
C LYS A 131 1.20 2.99 37.15
N PHE A 132 -0.03 2.51 37.16
CA PHE A 132 -1.04 2.94 38.11
C PHE A 132 -0.68 2.53 39.55
N LEU A 133 -0.16 1.31 39.73
CA LEU A 133 0.33 0.85 41.03
C LEU A 133 1.53 1.67 41.52
N THR A 134 2.52 1.93 40.64
CA THR A 134 3.66 2.77 41.01
C THR A 134 3.23 4.18 41.39
N TRP A 135 2.24 4.74 40.69
CA TRP A 135 1.70 6.06 41.00
C TRP A 135 1.04 6.12 42.39
N ILE A 136 0.31 5.09 42.81
CA ILE A 136 -0.26 5.01 44.17
C ILE A 136 0.85 5.00 45.23
N LEU A 137 1.91 4.23 45.01
CA LEU A 137 3.05 4.18 45.93
C LEU A 137 3.75 5.54 46.02
N GLU A 138 3.98 6.20 44.89
CA GLU A 138 4.56 7.55 44.84
C GLU A 138 3.70 8.56 45.61
N ILE A 139 2.38 8.50 45.50
CA ILE A 139 1.48 9.35 46.30
C ILE A 139 1.65 9.06 47.79
N ALA A 140 1.68 7.79 48.19
CA ALA A 140 1.80 7.41 49.59
C ALA A 140 3.13 7.88 50.21
N PHE A 141 4.25 7.67 49.50
CA PHE A 141 5.57 8.13 49.95
C PHE A 141 5.65 9.65 49.96
N ASN A 142 5.22 10.32 48.89
CA ASN A 142 5.23 11.79 48.83
C ASN A 142 4.33 12.41 49.91
N SER A 143 3.22 11.76 50.25
CA SER A 143 2.33 12.18 51.32
C SER A 143 3.07 12.14 52.67
N LYS A 144 3.70 11.01 53.02
CA LYS A 144 4.49 10.88 54.26
C LYS A 144 5.65 11.88 54.32
N ILE A 145 6.41 12.01 53.25
CA ILE A 145 7.55 12.95 53.17
C ILE A 145 7.06 14.40 53.36
N LYS A 146 5.93 14.78 52.76
CA LYS A 146 5.33 16.11 52.96
C LYS A 146 4.92 16.33 54.41
N TYR A 147 4.26 15.36 55.05
CA TYR A 147 3.88 15.50 56.46
C TYR A 147 5.09 15.72 57.36
N ASP A 148 6.18 14.99 57.13
CA ASP A 148 7.41 15.14 57.92
C ASP A 148 8.14 16.46 57.62
N LEU A 149 8.21 16.89 56.35
CA LEU A 149 8.83 18.17 55.97
C LEU A 149 8.08 19.38 56.53
N TYR A 150 6.75 19.41 56.39
CA TYR A 150 5.95 20.55 56.88
C TYR A 150 5.92 20.58 58.41
N GLY A 151 5.88 19.43 59.08
CA GLY A 151 5.97 19.34 60.54
C GLY A 151 7.32 19.81 61.07
N ALA A 152 8.42 19.36 60.46
CA ALA A 152 9.77 19.78 60.83
C ALA A 152 10.03 21.26 60.51
N GLY A 153 9.58 21.74 59.35
CA GLY A 153 9.70 23.13 58.94
C GLY A 153 8.98 24.09 59.88
N PHE A 154 7.74 23.77 60.27
CA PHE A 154 6.97 24.58 61.23
C PHE A 154 7.63 24.61 62.62
N LYS A 155 8.12 23.47 63.10
CA LYS A 155 8.84 23.38 64.39
C LYS A 155 10.10 24.24 64.41
N ASN A 156 10.87 24.23 63.31
CA ASN A 156 12.07 25.05 63.19
C ASN A 156 11.73 26.54 63.09
N ALA A 157 10.67 26.91 62.35
CA ALA A 157 10.24 28.31 62.24
C ALA A 157 9.75 28.88 63.57
N CYS A 158 8.97 28.10 64.34
CA CYS A 158 8.51 28.49 65.68
C CYS A 158 9.67 28.69 66.66
N GLY A 159 10.68 27.81 66.63
CA GLY A 159 11.89 27.95 67.45
C GLY A 159 12.68 29.24 67.17
N ILE A 160 12.79 29.65 65.90
CA ILE A 160 13.49 30.89 65.53
C ILE A 160 12.73 32.13 66.02
N ILE A 161 11.39 32.13 65.95
CA ILE A 161 10.56 33.24 66.43
C ILE A 161 10.67 33.35 67.96
N GLN A 162 10.59 32.22 68.68
CA GLN A 162 10.76 32.17 70.14
C GLN A 162 12.14 32.70 70.58
N GLN A 163 13.21 32.35 69.85
CA GLN A 163 14.56 32.82 70.15
C GLN A 163 14.75 34.31 69.85
N ARG A 164 14.05 34.84 68.83
CA ARG A 164 14.06 36.28 68.52
C ARG A 164 13.34 37.09 69.58
N ASP A 165 12.17 36.64 70.04
CA ASP A 165 11.35 37.38 71.00
C ASP A 165 11.99 37.34 72.41
N GLY A 166 12.62 36.23 72.80
CA GLY A 166 13.40 36.15 74.05
C GLY A 166 14.70 36.97 74.07
N LEU A 167 15.17 37.46 72.91
CA LEU A 167 16.31 38.38 72.81
C LEU A 167 15.89 39.86 73.00
N HIS A 168 14.59 40.15 72.94
CA HIS A 168 14.03 41.49 73.07
C HIS A 168 13.58 41.82 74.50
N ASP A 169 13.46 40.80 75.36
CA ASP A 169 13.06 40.87 76.77
C ASP A 169 14.24 40.71 77.77
N ALA A 170 15.48 40.63 77.27
CA ALA A 170 16.73 40.58 78.05
C ALA A 170 17.55 41.87 77.87
#